data_AF-A0A7C6CLR7-F1
#
_entry.id   AF-A0A7C6CLR7-F1
#
_cell.length_a   1.000
_cell.length_b   1.000
_cell.length_c   1.000
_cell.angle_alpha   90.00
_cell.angle_beta   90.00
_cell.angle_gamma   90.00
#
_symmetry.space_group_name_H-M   'P 1'
#
loop_
_entity.id
_entity.type
_entity.pdbx_description
1 polymer ?
#
loop_
_entity_poly.entity_id
_entity_poly.type
_entity_poly.pdbx_seq_one_letter_code
_entity_poly.pdbx_strand_id
1 'polypeptide(L)'
;MKKYRVTIIKGRSVLLALLTIAACALFIAALSTYLSRTGKMKKSSAAAGDYLILAASEQGMYFYQRDFDAFLLLPPGNTLRAQVFRLTGEQVELVNSGIDVFYSIVDNTTSADKINFWNFAAYYGYDVEPNVGITGNGLSGRMQLSQDGNYYVATAIPLTPYNDGSRVPNPYQLAVITVTDSESGEVLAQISDVVMPVADEMGCLNCHGIVDTNLNILSAHDRISNTNLLEQLSQGTRHRCADCHRDNALGASGVPGVPPLSQAIHRFHADRMLPRSGITPDCYRCHPGPVAQFYRGAMYMAGISCTNANCHGDMLNVALTQAVGRQAWLNQPDCSNCHREVYGTNMGKLYHESYLLNSPDEEMNNIILCISCHNSAHAEWVSTNSLDNLLPIRIMGYPDFIRRCTVCHRAGVLGRAHAYYIEETR
;
A
#
# COMPACT_ATOMS: atom_id res chain seq x y z
N MET A 1 -66.74 35.67 39.87
CA MET A 1 -67.28 35.69 38.50
C MET A 1 -66.27 35.02 37.55
N LYS A 2 -66.51 33.77 37.13
CA LYS A 2 -65.66 33.09 36.12
C LYS A 2 -66.17 33.46 34.72
N LYS A 3 -65.34 34.13 33.91
CA LYS A 3 -65.63 34.40 32.49
C LYS A 3 -65.26 33.15 31.68
N TYR A 4 -66.22 32.57 30.98
CA TYR A 4 -65.96 31.56 29.95
C TYR A 4 -65.69 32.26 28.62
N ARG A 5 -64.57 31.94 27.97
CA ARG A 5 -64.28 32.33 26.59
C ARG A 5 -64.84 31.23 25.68
N VAL A 6 -65.84 31.56 24.88
CA VAL A 6 -66.34 30.69 23.80
C VAL A 6 -65.52 31.00 22.55
N THR A 7 -64.73 30.04 22.08
CA THR A 7 -64.00 30.14 20.80
C THR A 7 -64.86 29.53 19.70
N ILE A 8 -65.40 30.37 18.80
CA ILE A 8 -66.16 29.93 17.64
C ILE A 8 -65.17 29.59 16.52
N ILE A 9 -64.96 28.30 16.26
CA ILE A 9 -64.15 27.83 15.13
C ILE A 9 -65.02 27.90 13.87
N LYS A 10 -64.67 28.77 12.91
CA LYS A 10 -65.39 28.88 11.62
C LYS A 10 -65.22 27.58 10.83
N GLY A 11 -66.33 26.98 10.35
CA GLY A 11 -66.35 25.67 9.68
C GLY A 11 -65.41 25.52 8.46
N ARG A 12 -65.03 26.62 7.81
CA ARG A 12 -64.01 26.61 6.73
C ARG A 12 -62.62 26.18 7.21
N SER A 13 -62.24 26.50 8.44
CA SER A 13 -60.93 26.14 9.01
C SER A 13 -60.84 24.65 9.34
N VAL A 14 -61.96 24.04 9.72
CA VAL A 14 -62.06 22.60 9.98
C VAL A 14 -62.02 21.82 8.67
N LEU A 15 -62.69 22.31 7.63
CA LEU A 15 -62.69 21.66 6.31
C LEU A 15 -61.28 21.67 5.68
N LEU A 16 -60.54 22.78 5.81
CA LEU A 16 -59.17 22.86 5.31
C LEU A 16 -58.21 21.93 6.05
N ALA A 17 -58.37 21.81 7.37
CA ALA A 17 -57.56 20.88 8.19
C ALA A 17 -57.88 19.41 7.87
N LEU A 18 -59.13 19.06 7.59
CA LEU A 18 -59.50 17.71 7.19
C LEU A 18 -58.98 17.35 5.79
N LEU A 19 -58.96 18.30 4.85
CA LEU A 19 -58.40 18.11 3.51
C LEU A 19 -56.88 17.93 3.54
N THR A 20 -56.15 18.67 4.38
CA THR A 20 -54.70 18.49 4.53
C THR A 20 -54.34 17.17 5.20
N ILE A 21 -55.12 16.73 6.21
CA ILE A 21 -54.92 15.41 6.84
C ILE A 21 -55.18 14.29 5.83
N ALA A 22 -56.23 14.39 5.01
CA ALA A 22 -56.52 13.41 3.96
C ALA A 22 -55.42 13.34 2.88
N ALA A 23 -54.87 14.49 2.48
CA ALA A 23 -53.75 14.55 1.53
C ALA A 23 -52.46 13.92 2.11
N CYS A 24 -52.14 14.17 3.38
CA CYS A 24 -51.01 13.53 4.05
C CYS A 24 -51.19 12.02 4.18
N ALA A 25 -52.40 11.53 4.48
CA ALA A 25 -52.68 10.10 4.58
C ALA A 25 -52.50 9.38 3.22
N LEU A 26 -52.95 10.01 2.13
CA LEU A 26 -52.74 9.50 0.76
C LEU A 26 -51.26 9.47 0.38
N PHE A 27 -50.48 10.49 0.77
CA PHE A 27 -49.05 10.55 0.50
C PHE A 27 -48.28 9.46 1.27
N ILE A 28 -48.63 9.20 2.53
CA ILE A 28 -48.05 8.13 3.34
C ILE A 28 -48.39 6.74 2.77
N ALA A 29 -49.62 6.54 2.28
CA ALA A 29 -50.02 5.28 1.65
C ALA A 29 -49.28 5.04 0.31
N ALA A 30 -49.08 6.09 -0.48
CA ALA A 30 -48.30 6.03 -1.72
C ALA A 30 -46.80 5.76 -1.45
N LEU A 31 -46.24 6.36 -0.39
CA LEU A 31 -44.85 6.15 0.00
C LEU A 31 -44.63 4.73 0.55
N SER A 32 -45.58 4.21 1.35
CA SER A 32 -45.54 2.84 1.87
C SER A 32 -45.63 1.79 0.77
N THR A 33 -46.46 2.01 -0.25
CA THR A 33 -46.56 1.12 -1.42
C THR A 33 -45.34 1.22 -2.33
N TYR A 34 -44.72 2.40 -2.47
CA TYR A 34 -43.46 2.57 -3.17
C TYR A 34 -42.29 1.86 -2.46
N LEU A 35 -42.15 2.05 -1.14
CA LEU A 35 -41.15 1.37 -0.30
C LEU A 35 -41.36 -0.17 -0.29
N SER A 36 -42.60 -0.64 -0.33
CA SER A 36 -42.91 -2.08 -0.42
C SER A 36 -42.60 -2.68 -1.80
N ARG A 37 -42.56 -1.86 -2.86
CA ARG A 37 -42.18 -2.28 -4.22
C ARG A 37 -40.67 -2.27 -4.44
N THR A 38 -39.94 -1.37 -3.79
CA THR A 38 -38.46 -1.34 -3.85
C THR A 38 -37.80 -2.30 -2.85
N GLY A 39 -38.56 -2.82 -1.87
CA GLY A 39 -38.05 -3.73 -0.82
C GLY A 39 -38.11 -5.24 -1.12
N LYS A 40 -38.54 -5.68 -2.31
CA LYS A 40 -38.42 -7.10 -2.71
C LYS A 40 -37.14 -7.32 -3.50
N MET A 41 -36.00 -7.26 -2.79
CA MET A 41 -34.78 -7.90 -3.28
C MET A 41 -35.11 -9.39 -3.49
N LYS A 42 -34.98 -9.86 -4.73
CA LYS A 42 -34.89 -11.30 -4.99
C LYS A 42 -33.69 -11.79 -4.18
N LYS A 43 -33.93 -12.68 -3.20
CA LYS A 43 -32.87 -13.49 -2.61
C LYS A 43 -32.17 -14.22 -3.75
N SER A 44 -30.97 -13.76 -4.08
CA SER A 44 -30.03 -14.53 -4.90
C SER A 44 -29.68 -15.81 -4.14
N SER A 45 -29.68 -16.93 -4.87
CA SER A 45 -29.53 -18.28 -4.35
C SER A 45 -28.13 -18.85 -4.64
N ALA A 46 -27.08 -18.07 -4.42
CA ALA A 46 -25.75 -18.62 -4.15
C ALA A 46 -25.64 -18.86 -2.65
N ALA A 47 -25.08 -20.00 -2.22
CA ALA A 47 -24.87 -20.25 -0.79
C ALA A 47 -24.02 -19.10 -0.19
N ALA A 48 -24.63 -18.27 0.65
CA ALA A 48 -24.00 -17.05 1.15
C ALA A 48 -22.95 -17.39 2.22
N GLY A 49 -21.71 -17.61 1.79
CA GLY A 49 -20.54 -17.59 2.66
C GLY A 49 -20.07 -16.16 2.91
N ASP A 50 -19.52 -15.91 4.11
CA ASP A 50 -18.84 -14.64 4.42
C ASP A 50 -17.54 -14.56 3.59
N TYR A 51 -17.12 -13.36 3.18
CA TYR A 51 -15.82 -13.16 2.51
C TYR A 51 -14.80 -12.50 3.44
N LEU A 52 -13.56 -12.96 3.36
CA LEU A 52 -12.39 -12.37 4.02
C LEU A 52 -11.44 -11.82 2.96
N ILE A 53 -11.09 -10.53 3.09
CA ILE A 53 -10.10 -9.87 2.24
C ILE A 53 -8.84 -9.63 3.07
N LEU A 54 -7.73 -10.20 2.63
CA LEU A 54 -6.38 -9.92 3.13
C LEU A 54 -5.63 -9.14 2.07
N ALA A 55 -5.17 -7.93 2.40
CA ALA A 55 -4.53 -7.07 1.43
C ALA A 55 -3.44 -6.22 2.07
N ALA A 56 -2.37 -5.97 1.32
CA ALA A 56 -1.23 -5.20 1.77
C ALA A 56 -0.50 -4.57 0.58
N SER A 57 0.19 -3.45 0.84
CA SER A 57 1.22 -2.95 -0.08
C SER A 57 2.40 -3.92 -0.13
N GLU A 58 3.14 -3.97 -1.23
CA GLU A 58 4.21 -4.95 -1.41
C GLU A 58 5.42 -4.73 -0.48
N GLN A 59 5.89 -3.48 -0.38
CA GLN A 59 7.19 -3.15 0.24
C GLN A 59 7.07 -2.48 1.62
N GLY A 60 5.86 -2.14 2.05
CA GLY A 60 5.60 -1.43 3.32
C GLY A 60 5.80 0.08 3.26
N MET A 61 6.42 0.57 2.18
CA MET A 61 6.48 1.95 1.72
C MET A 61 7.07 1.96 0.31
N TYR A 62 6.42 2.61 -0.65
CA TYR A 62 7.04 2.92 -1.94
C TYR A 62 7.69 4.30 -1.87
N PHE A 63 8.79 4.52 -2.58
CA PHE A 63 9.40 5.84 -2.66
C PHE A 63 9.91 6.19 -4.05
N TYR A 64 9.95 7.48 -4.31
CA TYR A 64 10.46 8.04 -5.55
C TYR A 64 11.10 9.42 -5.28
N GLN A 65 11.77 9.97 -6.29
CA GLN A 65 12.38 11.30 -6.16
C GLN A 65 11.33 12.41 -6.23
N ARG A 66 11.50 13.49 -5.46
CA ARG A 66 10.52 14.59 -5.40
C ARG A 66 10.37 15.37 -6.72
N ASP A 67 11.46 15.53 -7.46
CA ASP A 67 11.54 16.36 -8.66
C ASP A 67 12.26 15.62 -9.79
N PHE A 68 11.75 15.75 -11.03
CA PHE A 68 12.23 15.03 -12.22
C PHE A 68 12.93 15.93 -13.25
N ASP A 69 13.22 17.19 -12.93
CA ASP A 69 13.71 18.18 -13.90
C ASP A 69 15.21 18.14 -14.18
N ALA A 70 16.02 17.40 -13.41
CA ALA A 70 17.47 17.36 -13.62
C ALA A 70 18.00 15.98 -14.04
N PHE A 71 17.48 14.92 -13.43
CA PHE A 71 17.82 13.53 -13.70
C PHE A 71 16.68 12.64 -13.22
N LEU A 72 16.76 11.34 -13.51
CA LEU A 72 15.66 10.40 -13.30
C LEU A 72 16.13 9.15 -12.53
N LEU A 73 15.49 8.88 -11.38
CA LEU A 73 15.62 7.68 -10.54
C LEU A 73 14.35 6.84 -10.68
N LEU A 74 13.64 6.56 -9.58
CA LEU A 74 12.41 5.77 -9.60
C LEU A 74 11.19 6.64 -9.97
N PRO A 75 10.31 6.18 -10.89
CA PRO A 75 9.01 6.78 -11.09
C PRO A 75 8.06 6.44 -9.92
N PRO A 76 6.92 7.13 -9.75
CA PRO A 76 5.87 6.69 -8.84
C PRO A 76 5.34 5.30 -9.26
N GLY A 77 5.06 4.42 -8.29
CA GLY A 77 4.64 3.06 -8.65
C GLY A 77 4.34 2.11 -7.49
N ASN A 78 3.49 2.50 -6.54
CA ASN A 78 3.10 1.62 -5.44
C ASN A 78 2.38 0.35 -5.94
N THR A 79 2.56 -0.78 -5.25
CA THR A 79 1.95 -2.06 -5.65
C THR A 79 1.10 -2.61 -4.52
N LEU A 80 -0.15 -2.94 -4.84
CA LEU A 80 -1.15 -3.46 -3.92
C LEU A 80 -1.49 -4.91 -4.29
N ARG A 81 -1.48 -5.80 -3.29
CA ARG A 81 -1.85 -7.21 -3.42
C ARG A 81 -3.04 -7.53 -2.52
N ALA A 82 -3.93 -8.39 -2.98
CA ALA A 82 -5.10 -8.85 -2.23
C ALA A 82 -5.39 -10.33 -2.46
N GLN A 83 -5.71 -11.07 -1.40
CA GLN A 83 -6.26 -12.42 -1.44
C GLN A 83 -7.69 -12.39 -0.89
N VAL A 84 -8.59 -13.09 -1.57
CA VAL A 84 -10.01 -13.15 -1.21
C VAL A 84 -10.36 -14.59 -0.85
N PHE A 85 -10.88 -14.79 0.35
CA PHE A 85 -11.30 -16.11 0.82
C PHE A 85 -12.80 -16.13 1.07
N ARG A 86 -13.49 -17.19 0.63
CA ARG A 86 -14.88 -17.47 0.97
C ARG A 86 -14.91 -18.41 2.17
N LEU A 87 -15.64 -18.02 3.20
CA LEU A 87 -15.79 -18.76 4.45
C LEU A 87 -17.18 -19.41 4.47
N THR A 88 -17.22 -20.74 4.46
CA THR A 88 -18.47 -21.51 4.47
C THR A 88 -18.43 -22.54 5.60
N GLY A 89 -18.93 -22.13 6.77
CA GLY A 89 -18.76 -22.92 7.99
C GLY A 89 -17.29 -23.09 8.34
N GLU A 90 -16.82 -24.34 8.36
CA GLU A 90 -15.41 -24.69 8.62
C GLU A 90 -14.53 -24.66 7.37
N GLN A 91 -15.13 -24.61 6.18
CA GLN A 91 -14.41 -24.60 4.91
C GLN A 91 -14.01 -23.18 4.52
N VAL A 92 -12.79 -23.08 4.01
CA VAL A 92 -12.20 -21.84 3.51
C VAL A 92 -11.69 -22.12 2.11
N GLU A 93 -12.12 -21.29 1.16
CA GLU A 93 -11.73 -21.41 -0.24
C GLU A 93 -11.08 -20.11 -0.68
N LEU A 94 -9.91 -20.19 -1.34
CA LEU A 94 -9.35 -19.05 -2.06
C LEU A 94 -10.19 -18.80 -3.31
N VAL A 95 -10.79 -17.61 -3.41
CA VAL A 95 -11.63 -17.23 -4.55
C VAL A 95 -10.78 -16.51 -5.57
N ASN A 96 -10.59 -17.14 -6.72
CA ASN A 96 -9.79 -16.62 -7.84
C ASN A 96 -10.56 -16.56 -9.17
N SER A 97 -11.86 -16.87 -9.16
CA SER A 97 -12.74 -16.83 -10.33
C SER A 97 -14.16 -16.46 -9.92
N GLY A 98 -14.97 -15.99 -10.88
CA GLY A 98 -16.35 -15.55 -10.64
C GLY A 98 -16.48 -14.25 -9.83
N ILE A 99 -15.38 -13.59 -9.51
CA ILE A 99 -15.35 -12.28 -8.83
C ILE A 99 -14.46 -11.27 -9.56
N ASP A 100 -14.82 -10.00 -9.41
CA ASP A 100 -14.00 -8.86 -9.79
C ASP A 100 -13.52 -8.14 -8.52
N VAL A 101 -12.23 -7.83 -8.45
CA VAL A 101 -11.63 -7.12 -7.31
C VAL A 101 -11.21 -5.73 -7.76
N PHE A 102 -11.70 -4.71 -7.07
CA PHE A 102 -11.42 -3.30 -7.33
C PHE A 102 -10.72 -2.66 -6.14
N TYR A 103 -9.92 -1.63 -6.42
CA TYR A 103 -9.37 -0.75 -5.40
C TYR A 103 -9.68 0.72 -5.69
N SER A 104 -9.65 1.55 -4.65
CA SER A 104 -9.64 3.01 -4.75
C SER A 104 -8.94 3.63 -3.55
N ILE A 105 -8.07 4.61 -3.77
CA ILE A 105 -7.46 5.38 -2.67
C ILE A 105 -8.49 6.32 -2.05
N VAL A 106 -8.57 6.34 -0.72
CA VAL A 106 -9.50 7.17 0.04
C VAL A 106 -9.10 8.65 -0.08
N ASP A 107 -10.05 9.48 -0.46
CA ASP A 107 -9.91 10.95 -0.56
C ASP A 107 -8.69 11.40 -1.39
N ASN A 108 -8.36 10.63 -2.44
CA ASN A 108 -7.29 10.95 -3.37
C ASN A 108 -7.59 10.41 -4.77
N THR A 109 -7.74 11.31 -5.74
CA THR A 109 -8.17 10.99 -7.10
C THR A 109 -7.18 11.44 -8.17
N THR A 110 -6.25 12.34 -7.84
CA THR A 110 -5.26 12.86 -8.80
C THR A 110 -3.83 12.76 -8.27
N SER A 111 -2.86 12.83 -9.17
CA SER A 111 -1.43 12.78 -8.87
C SER A 111 -0.61 13.73 -9.73
N ALA A 112 -1.05 13.99 -10.97
CA ALA A 112 -0.35 14.85 -11.93
C ALA A 112 -0.33 16.34 -11.57
N ASP A 113 -1.24 16.80 -10.73
CA ASP A 113 -1.23 18.16 -10.18
C ASP A 113 -0.26 18.30 -8.98
N LYS A 114 0.25 17.18 -8.45
CA LYS A 114 1.03 17.14 -7.20
C LYS A 114 2.53 17.01 -7.44
N ILE A 115 2.93 16.34 -8.53
CA ILE A 115 4.34 16.16 -8.91
C ILE A 115 4.50 16.35 -10.42
N ASN A 116 5.74 16.51 -10.90
CA ASN A 116 6.04 16.76 -12.31
C ASN A 116 6.39 15.50 -13.13
N PHE A 117 6.23 14.28 -12.58
CA PHE A 117 6.61 13.03 -13.24
C PHE A 117 6.11 12.91 -14.70
N TRP A 118 4.83 13.17 -14.96
CA TRP A 118 4.25 13.02 -16.30
C TRP A 118 4.88 13.92 -17.37
N ASN A 119 5.44 15.08 -16.98
CA ASN A 119 6.18 15.94 -17.91
C ASN A 119 7.50 15.30 -18.38
N PHE A 120 8.00 14.32 -17.63
CA PHE A 120 9.28 13.66 -17.85
C PHE A 120 9.16 12.15 -18.13
N ALA A 121 7.94 11.59 -18.16
CA ALA A 121 7.71 10.16 -18.38
C ALA A 121 8.32 9.66 -19.71
N ALA A 122 8.30 10.49 -20.75
CA ALA A 122 8.90 10.15 -22.04
C ALA A 122 10.42 9.91 -21.97
N TYR A 123 11.14 10.55 -21.04
CA TYR A 123 12.58 10.28 -20.83
C TYR A 123 12.83 8.91 -20.20
N TYR A 124 11.81 8.34 -19.54
CA TYR A 124 11.85 6.93 -19.16
C TYR A 124 11.52 5.97 -20.32
N GLY A 125 11.06 6.48 -21.45
CA GLY A 125 10.49 5.67 -22.53
C GLY A 125 9.03 5.27 -22.27
N TYR A 126 8.36 5.95 -21.34
CA TYR A 126 6.94 5.70 -21.05
C TYR A 126 6.05 6.70 -21.80
N ASP A 127 4.95 6.19 -22.35
CA ASP A 127 3.85 6.96 -22.91
C ASP A 127 2.64 6.75 -21.99
N VAL A 128 2.47 7.66 -21.02
CA VAL A 128 1.46 7.54 -19.97
C VAL A 128 0.69 8.84 -19.79
N GLU A 129 -0.63 8.72 -19.76
CA GLU A 129 -1.53 9.84 -19.51
C GLU A 129 -1.40 10.37 -18.08
N PRO A 130 -1.68 11.66 -17.83
CA PRO A 130 -1.76 12.22 -16.49
C PRO A 130 -2.61 11.37 -15.53
N ASN A 131 -2.11 11.14 -14.31
CA ASN A 131 -2.72 10.31 -13.26
C ASN A 131 -2.73 8.79 -13.53
N VAL A 132 -2.13 8.33 -14.63
CA VAL A 132 -1.96 6.92 -14.93
C VAL A 132 -0.51 6.51 -14.66
N GLY A 133 -0.34 5.39 -13.97
CA GLY A 133 0.96 4.80 -13.66
C GLY A 133 1.53 4.00 -14.82
N ILE A 134 2.81 3.61 -14.71
CA ILE A 134 3.58 3.00 -15.80
C ILE A 134 3.07 1.61 -16.25
N THR A 135 2.14 1.01 -15.51
CA THR A 135 1.45 -0.23 -15.91
C THR A 135 -0.06 -0.02 -16.17
N GLY A 136 -0.49 1.21 -16.44
CA GLY A 136 -1.87 1.55 -16.81
C GLY A 136 -2.86 1.71 -15.64
N ASN A 137 -2.40 1.61 -14.39
CA ASN A 137 -3.24 1.73 -13.21
C ASN A 137 -3.36 3.18 -12.73
N GLY A 138 -4.56 3.60 -12.32
CA GLY A 138 -4.81 4.92 -11.70
C GLY A 138 -4.81 4.87 -10.17
N LEU A 139 -5.42 5.85 -9.51
CA LEU A 139 -5.69 5.79 -8.06
C LEU A 139 -6.94 4.95 -7.71
N SER A 140 -7.63 4.45 -8.73
CA SER A 140 -8.66 3.43 -8.60
C SER A 140 -8.64 2.55 -9.85
N GLY A 141 -9.14 1.33 -9.72
CA GLY A 141 -9.19 0.41 -10.85
C GLY A 141 -9.50 -1.02 -10.47
N ARG A 142 -9.54 -1.88 -11.49
CA ARG A 142 -9.67 -3.32 -11.33
C ARG A 142 -8.29 -3.94 -11.12
N MET A 143 -8.16 -4.79 -10.10
CA MET A 143 -6.96 -5.59 -9.87
C MET A 143 -6.93 -6.78 -10.82
N GLN A 144 -5.73 -7.18 -11.23
CA GLN A 144 -5.52 -8.33 -12.12
C GLN A 144 -5.18 -9.57 -11.31
N LEU A 145 -5.68 -10.74 -11.71
CA LEU A 145 -5.28 -12.00 -11.10
C LEU A 145 -3.80 -12.28 -11.42
N SER A 146 -3.05 -12.75 -10.42
CA SER A 146 -1.65 -13.13 -10.55
C SER A 146 -1.49 -14.30 -11.52
N GLN A 147 -0.28 -14.44 -12.07
CA GLN A 147 0.02 -15.50 -13.03
C GLN A 147 -0.19 -16.91 -12.45
N ASP A 148 0.04 -17.08 -11.15
CA ASP A 148 -0.19 -18.34 -10.43
C ASP A 148 -1.64 -18.50 -9.92
N GLY A 149 -2.51 -17.52 -10.13
CA GLY A 149 -3.93 -17.58 -9.75
C GLY A 149 -4.19 -17.44 -8.26
N ASN A 150 -3.19 -17.05 -7.47
CA ASN A 150 -3.28 -17.07 -6.00
C ASN A 150 -3.60 -15.72 -5.34
N TYR A 151 -3.49 -14.60 -6.05
CA TYR A 151 -3.81 -13.27 -5.53
C TYR A 151 -4.19 -12.30 -6.64
N TYR A 152 -4.83 -11.20 -6.28
CA TYR A 152 -5.08 -10.07 -7.17
C TYR A 152 -4.05 -8.98 -6.92
N VAL A 153 -3.62 -8.28 -7.97
CA VAL A 153 -2.58 -7.26 -7.91
C VAL A 153 -2.92 -6.04 -8.77
N ALA A 154 -2.59 -4.87 -8.25
CA ALA A 154 -2.50 -3.62 -9.01
C ALA A 154 -1.09 -3.05 -8.83
N THR A 155 -0.31 -3.09 -9.91
CA THR A 155 1.08 -2.62 -9.94
C THR A 155 1.15 -1.15 -10.31
N ALA A 156 2.26 -0.51 -9.94
CA ALA A 156 2.61 0.84 -10.36
C ALA A 156 1.50 1.89 -10.21
N ILE A 157 0.72 1.83 -9.14
CA ILE A 157 -0.27 2.85 -8.77
C ILE A 157 0.50 4.16 -8.54
N PRO A 158 0.17 5.26 -9.24
CA PRO A 158 0.94 6.50 -9.23
C PRO A 158 0.66 7.37 -7.99
N LEU A 159 0.50 6.74 -6.82
CA LEU A 159 0.20 7.42 -5.57
C LEU A 159 1.35 8.35 -5.16
N THR A 160 1.01 9.56 -4.73
CA THR A 160 1.94 10.54 -4.17
C THR A 160 1.68 10.71 -2.66
N PRO A 161 2.63 11.23 -1.87
CA PRO A 161 2.41 11.46 -0.43
C PRO A 161 1.51 12.67 -0.16
N TYR A 162 0.61 13.04 -1.08
CA TYR A 162 -0.21 14.22 -0.98
C TYR A 162 -1.67 13.90 -1.38
N ASN A 163 -2.62 14.25 -0.51
CA ASN A 163 -4.05 14.18 -0.83
C ASN A 163 -4.46 15.27 -1.84
N ASP A 164 -5.65 15.13 -2.42
CA ASP A 164 -6.21 16.12 -3.33
C ASP A 164 -6.29 17.50 -2.66
N GLY A 165 -5.86 18.54 -3.36
CA GLY A 165 -5.87 19.92 -2.85
C GLY A 165 -4.92 20.20 -1.68
N SER A 166 -4.08 19.25 -1.27
CA SER A 166 -3.13 19.40 -0.16
C SER A 166 -1.68 19.26 -0.61
N ARG A 167 -0.78 20.00 0.03
CA ARG A 167 0.68 19.85 -0.06
C ARG A 167 1.29 19.35 1.26
N VAL A 168 0.46 19.08 2.26
CA VAL A 168 0.89 18.49 3.52
C VAL A 168 1.17 17.01 3.28
N PRO A 169 2.37 16.50 3.61
CA PRO A 169 2.67 15.09 3.45
C PRO A 169 1.70 14.20 4.24
N ASN A 170 1.09 13.24 3.55
CA ASN A 170 0.35 12.11 4.08
C ASN A 170 0.94 10.81 3.52
N PRO A 171 1.96 10.25 4.18
CA PRO A 171 2.66 9.08 3.68
C PRO A 171 1.89 7.77 3.89
N TYR A 172 0.77 7.78 4.62
CA TYR A 172 0.03 6.56 5.00
C TYR A 172 -1.45 6.67 4.64
N GLN A 173 -1.72 6.71 3.34
CA GLN A 173 -3.09 6.78 2.84
C GLN A 173 -3.76 5.41 2.89
N LEU A 174 -5.10 5.39 2.94
CA LEU A 174 -5.87 4.14 2.96
C LEU A 174 -6.43 3.84 1.58
N ALA A 175 -6.56 2.56 1.26
CA ALA A 175 -7.27 2.05 0.10
C ALA A 175 -8.52 1.29 0.53
N VAL A 176 -9.57 1.45 -0.27
CA VAL A 176 -10.74 0.59 -0.25
C VAL A 176 -10.52 -0.55 -1.22
N ILE A 177 -10.76 -1.79 -0.78
CA ILE A 177 -10.86 -2.96 -1.66
C ILE A 177 -12.32 -3.37 -1.72
N THR A 178 -12.87 -3.51 -2.92
CA THR A 178 -14.25 -3.96 -3.15
C THR A 178 -14.22 -5.22 -3.99
N VAL A 179 -14.91 -6.26 -3.54
CA VAL A 179 -15.09 -7.52 -4.26
C VAL A 179 -16.53 -7.58 -4.74
N THR A 180 -16.73 -7.79 -6.03
CA THR A 180 -18.05 -7.96 -6.64
C THR A 180 -18.18 -9.31 -7.32
N ASP A 181 -19.39 -9.84 -7.38
CA ASP A 181 -19.72 -10.97 -8.24
C ASP A 181 -19.63 -10.55 -9.72
N SER A 182 -18.89 -11.29 -10.54
CA SER A 182 -18.60 -10.89 -11.93
C SER A 182 -19.83 -10.96 -12.84
N GLU A 183 -20.85 -11.76 -12.50
CA GLU A 183 -22.05 -11.92 -13.34
C GLU A 183 -23.12 -10.87 -12.99
N SER A 184 -23.39 -10.69 -11.70
CA SER A 184 -24.47 -9.83 -11.20
C SER A 184 -24.02 -8.41 -10.86
N GLY A 185 -22.72 -8.20 -10.61
CA GLY A 185 -22.18 -6.94 -10.11
C GLY A 185 -22.50 -6.66 -8.64
N GLU A 186 -23.05 -7.63 -7.90
CA GLU A 186 -23.35 -7.48 -6.47
C GLU A 186 -22.05 -7.34 -5.66
N VAL A 187 -22.01 -6.39 -4.72
CA VAL A 187 -20.88 -6.26 -3.79
C VAL A 187 -20.93 -7.40 -2.78
N LEU A 188 -19.92 -8.27 -2.82
CA LEU A 188 -19.77 -9.44 -1.96
C LEU A 188 -19.06 -9.09 -0.65
N ALA A 189 -18.04 -8.22 -0.72
CA ALA A 189 -17.34 -7.69 0.45
C ALA A 189 -16.59 -6.40 0.13
N GLN A 190 -16.30 -5.62 1.17
CA GLN A 190 -15.53 -4.41 1.09
C GLN A 190 -14.75 -4.17 2.38
N ILE A 191 -13.52 -3.66 2.26
CA ILE A 191 -12.67 -3.21 3.37
C ILE A 191 -12.06 -1.85 3.02
N SER A 192 -11.75 -1.01 4.01
CA SER A 192 -11.30 0.37 3.80
C SER A 192 -10.08 0.77 4.63
N ASP A 193 -9.32 -0.21 5.08
CA ASP A 193 -8.26 -0.11 6.09
C ASP A 193 -6.92 -0.67 5.60
N VAL A 194 -6.75 -0.76 4.29
CA VAL A 194 -5.49 -1.20 3.67
C VAL A 194 -4.58 -0.01 3.51
N VAL A 195 -3.44 -0.01 4.20
CA VAL A 195 -2.48 1.09 4.10
C VAL A 195 -1.73 1.02 2.76
N MET A 196 -1.70 2.16 2.07
CA MET A 196 -0.94 2.43 0.84
C MET A 196 0.16 3.46 1.12
N PRO A 197 1.30 3.01 1.67
CA PRO A 197 2.35 3.88 2.13
C PRO A 197 3.21 4.39 0.95
N VAL A 198 3.38 5.70 0.82
CA VAL A 198 4.29 6.31 -0.18
C VAL A 198 5.04 7.52 0.37
N ALA A 199 6.27 7.76 -0.10
CA ALA A 199 7.07 8.92 0.28
C ALA A 199 7.96 9.44 -0.84
N ASP A 200 8.26 10.74 -0.80
CA ASP A 200 9.23 11.41 -1.68
C ASP A 200 10.38 12.07 -0.88
N GLU A 201 10.56 11.60 0.37
CA GLU A 201 11.49 12.14 1.36
C GLU A 201 12.94 11.65 1.12
N MET A 202 13.47 11.93 -0.07
CA MET A 202 14.90 11.70 -0.36
C MET A 202 15.73 12.88 0.14
N GLY A 203 16.51 12.69 1.20
CA GLY A 203 17.23 13.75 1.92
C GLY A 203 18.49 14.31 1.23
N CYS A 204 18.55 14.34 -0.11
CA CYS A 204 19.74 14.78 -0.86
C CYS A 204 20.19 16.21 -0.51
N LEU A 205 19.22 17.10 -0.27
CA LEU A 205 19.44 18.51 0.11
C LEU A 205 20.23 18.69 1.40
N ASN A 206 20.24 17.67 2.28
CA ASN A 206 20.95 17.72 3.55
C ASN A 206 22.46 17.92 3.38
N CYS A 207 23.01 17.57 2.20
CA CYS A 207 24.44 17.67 1.89
C CYS A 207 24.71 18.35 0.53
N HIS A 208 23.83 18.20 -0.45
CA HIS A 208 23.98 18.78 -1.79
C HIS A 208 23.47 20.22 -1.91
N GLY A 209 23.24 20.89 -0.77
CA GLY A 209 22.72 22.26 -0.69
C GLY A 209 21.20 22.31 -0.87
N ILE A 210 20.55 23.30 -0.26
CA ILE A 210 19.09 23.49 -0.34
C ILE A 210 18.64 24.24 -1.60
N VAL A 211 19.57 24.91 -2.28
CA VAL A 211 19.38 25.59 -3.56
C VAL A 211 20.02 24.74 -4.64
N ASP A 212 19.30 24.52 -5.74
CA ASP A 212 19.78 23.76 -6.90
C ASP A 212 20.34 22.37 -6.56
N THR A 213 19.77 21.72 -5.53
CA THR A 213 20.20 20.39 -5.01
C THR A 213 20.55 19.42 -6.15
N ASN A 214 19.66 19.30 -7.13
CA ASN A 214 19.83 18.35 -8.22
C ASN A 214 20.96 18.74 -9.19
N LEU A 215 21.15 20.03 -9.47
CA LEU A 215 22.26 20.51 -10.29
C LEU A 215 23.61 20.34 -9.57
N ASN A 216 23.63 20.53 -8.24
CA ASN A 216 24.80 20.28 -7.42
C ASN A 216 25.19 18.79 -7.41
N ILE A 217 24.21 17.88 -7.46
CA ILE A 217 24.46 16.45 -7.63
C ILE A 217 25.13 16.19 -8.98
N LEU A 218 24.57 16.71 -10.08
CA LEU A 218 25.16 16.55 -11.42
C LEU A 218 26.57 17.13 -11.52
N SER A 219 26.78 18.34 -11.00
CA SER A 219 28.09 19.00 -10.95
C SER A 219 29.12 18.20 -10.16
N ALA A 220 28.72 17.65 -9.00
CA ALA A 220 29.58 16.76 -8.22
C ALA A 220 29.90 15.47 -8.97
N HIS A 221 28.92 14.90 -9.68
CA HIS A 221 29.11 13.70 -10.49
C HIS A 221 30.06 13.97 -11.66
N ASP A 222 29.88 15.05 -12.41
CA ASP A 222 30.74 15.47 -13.51
C ASP A 222 32.20 15.60 -13.06
N ARG A 223 32.44 16.28 -11.93
CA ARG A 223 33.79 16.46 -11.38
C ARG A 223 34.45 15.15 -10.95
N ILE A 224 33.70 14.20 -10.40
CA ILE A 224 34.24 13.00 -9.75
C ILE A 224 34.34 11.83 -10.73
N SER A 225 33.35 11.70 -11.61
CA SER A 225 33.20 10.60 -12.56
C SER A 225 33.60 10.99 -13.97
N ASN A 226 34.09 12.23 -14.18
CA ASN A 226 34.49 12.77 -15.49
C ASN A 226 33.37 12.68 -16.54
N THR A 227 32.17 13.09 -16.15
CA THR A 227 30.99 13.22 -17.02
C THR A 227 30.71 14.68 -17.37
N ASN A 228 29.75 14.92 -18.26
CA ASN A 228 29.28 16.26 -18.64
C ASN A 228 27.74 16.38 -18.59
N LEU A 229 27.12 15.75 -17.59
CA LEU A 229 25.67 15.67 -17.43
C LEU A 229 25.03 17.05 -17.26
N LEU A 230 25.69 17.98 -16.57
CA LEU A 230 25.15 19.33 -16.38
C LEU A 230 25.14 20.13 -17.70
N GLU A 231 26.18 19.97 -18.52
CA GLU A 231 26.23 20.57 -19.86
C GLU A 231 25.12 19.99 -20.74
N GLN A 232 24.98 18.66 -20.75
CA GLN A 232 23.95 17.96 -21.50
C GLN A 232 22.53 18.38 -21.07
N LEU A 233 22.30 18.56 -19.77
CA LEU A 233 21.03 19.07 -19.25
C LEU A 233 20.73 20.48 -19.79
N SER A 234 21.72 21.37 -19.84
CA SER A 234 21.54 22.72 -20.41
C SER A 234 21.25 22.71 -21.92
N GLN A 235 21.60 21.62 -22.61
CA GLN A 235 21.27 21.36 -24.01
C GLN A 235 19.93 20.59 -24.17
N GLY A 236 19.19 20.37 -23.08
CA GLY A 236 17.89 19.69 -23.07
C GLY A 236 17.96 18.16 -22.98
N THR A 237 19.16 17.58 -22.79
CA THR A 237 19.34 16.14 -22.63
C THR A 237 19.39 15.76 -21.16
N ARG A 238 18.44 14.94 -20.73
CA ARG A 238 18.27 14.53 -19.34
C ARG A 238 18.39 13.02 -19.24
N HIS A 239 19.13 12.55 -18.26
CA HIS A 239 19.47 11.13 -18.14
C HIS A 239 18.77 10.48 -16.97
N ARG A 240 18.44 9.20 -17.13
CA ARG A 240 18.26 8.29 -16.01
C ARG A 240 19.62 7.91 -15.50
N CYS A 241 19.77 7.86 -14.17
CA CYS A 241 20.97 7.26 -13.60
C CYS A 241 21.16 5.82 -14.09
N ALA A 242 20.03 5.17 -14.39
CA ALA A 242 19.93 3.83 -14.95
C ALA A 242 20.43 3.68 -16.41
N ASP A 243 20.64 4.78 -17.15
CA ASP A 243 21.19 4.73 -18.51
C ASP A 243 22.66 4.25 -18.49
N CYS A 244 23.40 4.56 -17.41
CA CYS A 244 24.77 4.11 -17.20
C CYS A 244 24.87 3.02 -16.11
N HIS A 245 24.17 3.21 -15.00
CA HIS A 245 24.24 2.28 -13.87
C HIS A 245 23.16 1.20 -13.99
N ARG A 246 23.51 -0.07 -13.79
CA ARG A 246 22.48 -1.13 -13.71
C ARG A 246 21.48 -0.83 -12.58
N ASP A 247 20.19 -0.95 -12.86
CA ASP A 247 19.13 -0.81 -11.86
C ASP A 247 18.00 -1.82 -12.09
N ASN A 248 17.91 -2.80 -11.18
CA ASN A 248 16.93 -3.86 -11.26
C ASN A 248 15.49 -3.37 -11.00
N ALA A 249 15.29 -2.26 -10.28
CA ALA A 249 13.95 -1.70 -10.09
C ALA A 249 13.35 -1.17 -11.39
N LEU A 250 14.20 -0.75 -12.33
CA LEU A 250 13.80 -0.26 -13.64
C LEU A 250 14.04 -1.29 -14.76
N GLY A 251 14.50 -2.51 -14.41
CA GLY A 251 14.92 -3.51 -15.40
C GLY A 251 16.08 -3.06 -16.30
N ALA A 252 16.83 -2.03 -15.89
CA ALA A 252 17.88 -1.44 -16.69
C ALA A 252 19.20 -2.20 -16.52
N SER A 253 19.77 -2.67 -17.62
CA SER A 253 21.02 -3.45 -17.62
C SER A 253 22.27 -2.60 -17.29
N GLY A 254 22.21 -1.29 -17.51
CA GLY A 254 23.35 -0.39 -17.40
C GLY A 254 24.45 -0.68 -18.42
N VAL A 255 25.60 -0.04 -18.24
CA VAL A 255 26.78 -0.16 -19.11
C VAL A 255 27.83 -1.07 -18.46
N PRO A 256 28.47 -1.99 -19.22
CA PRO A 256 29.55 -2.82 -18.70
C PRO A 256 30.68 -2.01 -18.07
N GLY A 257 31.17 -2.44 -16.91
CA GLY A 257 32.24 -1.76 -16.17
C GLY A 257 31.77 -0.62 -15.25
N VAL A 258 30.52 -0.19 -15.37
CA VAL A 258 29.89 0.76 -14.44
C VAL A 258 29.22 -0.02 -13.30
N PRO A 259 29.50 0.30 -12.02
CA PRO A 259 28.83 -0.36 -10.91
C PRO A 259 27.31 -0.16 -10.94
N PRO A 260 26.49 -1.12 -10.47
CA PRO A 260 25.06 -0.92 -10.27
C PRO A 260 24.75 0.32 -9.42
N LEU A 261 23.60 0.96 -9.66
CA LEU A 261 23.27 2.27 -9.08
C LEU A 261 23.31 2.23 -7.55
N SER A 262 22.67 1.22 -6.96
CA SER A 262 22.71 1.00 -5.52
C SER A 262 24.15 0.83 -5.00
N GLN A 263 24.98 0.02 -5.65
CA GLN A 263 26.38 -0.14 -5.25
C GLN A 263 27.15 1.18 -5.32
N ALA A 264 26.99 1.95 -6.40
CA ALA A 264 27.70 3.21 -6.62
C ALA A 264 27.33 4.26 -5.56
N ILE A 265 26.03 4.47 -5.31
CA ILE A 265 25.54 5.43 -4.31
C ILE A 265 26.03 5.04 -2.92
N HIS A 266 25.81 3.80 -2.50
CA HIS A 266 26.18 3.37 -1.15
C HIS A 266 27.69 3.43 -0.93
N ARG A 267 28.51 2.98 -1.89
CA ARG A 267 29.97 3.01 -1.74
C ARG A 267 30.50 4.43 -1.64
N PHE A 268 30.00 5.33 -2.47
CA PHE A 268 30.48 6.71 -2.51
C PHE A 268 30.16 7.48 -1.23
N HIS A 269 28.97 7.25 -0.66
CA HIS A 269 28.50 7.96 0.53
C HIS A 269 28.99 7.33 1.84
N ALA A 270 29.36 6.04 1.86
CA ALA A 270 29.83 5.34 3.06
C ALA A 270 30.94 6.11 3.79
N ASP A 271 31.96 6.61 3.08
CA ASP A 271 33.09 7.32 3.69
C ASP A 271 32.79 8.81 4.00
N ARG A 272 31.77 9.39 3.35
CA ARG A 272 31.41 10.80 3.48
C ARG A 272 30.45 11.07 4.62
N MET A 273 29.70 10.05 5.03
CA MET A 273 28.81 10.08 6.18
C MET A 273 29.50 9.67 7.49
N LEU A 274 30.82 9.46 7.51
CA LEU A 274 31.55 9.06 8.71
C LEU A 274 31.59 10.19 9.76
N PRO A 275 31.67 9.88 11.07
CA PRO A 275 31.68 10.89 12.15
C PRO A 275 32.71 12.02 12.02
N ARG A 276 33.80 11.82 11.26
CA ARG A 276 34.79 12.86 10.94
C ARG A 276 34.22 13.99 10.08
N SER A 277 33.12 13.76 9.36
CA SER A 277 32.37 14.80 8.63
C SER A 277 31.30 15.49 9.49
N GLY A 278 31.16 15.12 10.77
CA GLY A 278 30.14 15.66 11.67
C GLY A 278 28.71 15.17 11.37
N ILE A 279 28.56 14.21 10.45
CA ILE A 279 27.28 13.59 10.08
C ILE A 279 27.22 12.19 10.69
N THR A 280 26.10 11.85 11.34
CA THR A 280 25.84 10.47 11.78
C THR A 280 25.39 9.65 10.57
N PRO A 281 26.08 8.54 10.21
CA PRO A 281 25.63 7.66 9.15
C PRO A 281 24.30 7.03 9.53
N ASP A 282 23.26 7.36 8.77
CA ASP A 282 21.90 6.88 8.98
C ASP A 282 21.24 6.70 7.61
N CYS A 283 20.58 5.55 7.42
CA CYS A 283 19.86 5.21 6.19
C CYS A 283 18.80 6.25 5.87
N TYR A 284 18.18 6.83 6.90
CA TYR A 284 17.13 7.86 6.79
C TYR A 284 17.65 9.23 6.36
N ARG A 285 18.96 9.39 6.12
CA ARG A 285 19.50 10.58 5.45
C ARG A 285 19.19 10.60 3.95
N CYS A 286 18.98 9.43 3.35
CA CYS A 286 18.71 9.27 1.92
C CYS A 286 17.39 8.56 1.65
N HIS A 287 17.02 7.58 2.48
CA HIS A 287 15.73 6.92 2.42
C HIS A 287 14.70 7.66 3.28
N PRO A 288 13.39 7.58 2.95
CA PRO A 288 12.35 8.22 3.76
C PRO A 288 12.39 7.73 5.21
N GLY A 289 12.11 8.58 6.18
CA GLY A 289 12.36 8.20 7.57
C GLY A 289 11.93 9.21 8.62
N PRO A 290 12.43 10.46 8.57
CA PRO A 290 12.09 11.47 9.58
C PRO A 290 10.58 11.73 9.69
N VAL A 291 9.87 11.73 8.56
CA VAL A 291 8.40 11.83 8.53
C VAL A 291 7.77 10.48 8.17
N ALA A 292 8.26 9.85 7.10
CA ALA A 292 7.60 8.68 6.53
C ALA A 292 7.90 7.35 7.23
N GLN A 293 8.85 7.32 8.18
CA GLN A 293 9.23 6.14 8.99
C GLN A 293 9.15 4.81 8.21
N PHE A 294 10.03 4.65 7.21
CA PHE A 294 9.96 3.57 6.23
C PHE A 294 9.89 2.20 6.90
N TYR A 295 10.73 1.98 7.92
CA TYR A 295 10.78 0.78 8.73
C TYR A 295 10.20 1.02 10.12
N ARG A 296 9.10 0.31 10.41
CA ARG A 296 8.24 0.56 11.57
C ARG A 296 7.52 -0.67 12.12
N GLY A 297 7.78 -1.85 11.55
CA GLY A 297 7.15 -3.11 11.94
C GLY A 297 7.68 -3.71 13.26
N ALA A 298 7.27 -4.94 13.54
CA ALA A 298 7.57 -5.65 14.79
C ALA A 298 9.07 -5.76 15.09
N MET A 299 9.89 -5.95 14.06
CA MET A 299 11.35 -6.05 14.22
C MET A 299 11.99 -4.70 14.59
N TYR A 300 11.48 -3.58 14.07
CA TYR A 300 11.89 -2.25 14.52
C TYR A 300 11.56 -2.05 16.01
N MET A 301 10.37 -2.47 16.44
CA MET A 301 9.97 -2.44 17.86
C MET A 301 10.85 -3.32 18.75
N ALA A 302 11.41 -4.40 18.20
CA ALA A 302 12.37 -5.27 18.88
C ALA A 302 13.81 -4.69 18.90
N GLY A 303 14.02 -3.47 18.39
CA GLY A 303 15.32 -2.81 18.36
C GLY A 303 16.24 -3.24 17.22
N ILE A 304 15.73 -3.97 16.22
CA ILE A 304 16.46 -4.24 14.99
C ILE A 304 16.42 -2.98 14.13
N SER A 305 17.56 -2.60 13.55
CA SER A 305 17.70 -1.45 12.67
C SER A 305 18.04 -1.89 11.24
N CYS A 306 17.89 -0.98 10.28
CA CYS A 306 18.32 -1.19 8.89
C CYS A 306 19.82 -1.56 8.80
N THR A 307 20.64 -1.03 9.73
CA THR A 307 22.09 -1.27 9.79
C THR A 307 22.47 -2.62 10.38
N ASN A 308 21.51 -3.45 10.82
CA ASN A 308 21.78 -4.81 11.25
C ASN A 308 22.28 -5.64 10.06
N ALA A 309 23.41 -6.34 10.22
CA ALA A 309 24.05 -7.13 9.16
C ALA A 309 23.23 -8.37 8.75
N ASN A 310 22.33 -8.86 9.61
CA ASN A 310 21.38 -9.92 9.25
C ASN A 310 20.26 -9.41 8.33
N CYS A 311 20.10 -8.08 8.23
CA CYS A 311 19.22 -7.41 7.29
C CYS A 311 20.05 -6.80 6.14
N HIS A 312 20.35 -5.50 6.19
CA HIS A 312 21.10 -4.82 5.12
C HIS A 312 22.57 -4.53 5.47
N GLY A 313 22.87 -4.30 6.75
CA GLY A 313 24.16 -3.76 7.21
C GLY A 313 24.31 -2.26 6.95
N ASP A 314 25.48 -1.71 7.25
CA ASP A 314 25.80 -0.32 6.93
C ASP A 314 25.94 -0.09 5.40
N MET A 315 26.09 1.18 4.98
CA MET A 315 26.22 1.53 3.57
C MET A 315 27.40 0.84 2.88
N LEU A 316 28.53 0.65 3.59
CA LEU A 316 29.68 -0.02 3.02
C LEU A 316 29.38 -1.51 2.81
N ASN A 317 28.72 -2.16 3.76
CA ASN A 317 28.25 -3.54 3.63
C ASN A 317 27.29 -3.73 2.45
N VAL A 318 26.33 -2.83 2.28
CA VAL A 318 25.40 -2.84 1.13
C VAL A 318 26.15 -2.75 -0.20
N ALA A 319 27.18 -1.92 -0.29
CA ALA A 319 28.00 -1.81 -1.49
C ALA A 319 28.92 -3.04 -1.71
N LEU A 320 29.59 -3.52 -0.66
CA LEU A 320 30.54 -4.63 -0.76
C LEU A 320 29.85 -5.95 -1.09
N THR A 321 28.69 -6.22 -0.49
CA THR A 321 27.89 -7.41 -0.82
C THR A 321 27.44 -7.41 -2.27
N GLN A 322 27.12 -6.24 -2.84
CA GLN A 322 26.80 -6.13 -4.27
C GLN A 322 28.01 -6.33 -5.17
N ALA A 323 29.18 -5.86 -4.76
CA ALA A 323 30.43 -6.06 -5.50
C ALA A 323 30.82 -7.55 -5.63
N VAL A 324 30.35 -8.42 -4.73
CA VAL A 324 30.60 -9.88 -4.75
C VAL A 324 29.40 -10.70 -5.22
N GLY A 325 28.34 -10.06 -5.74
CA GLY A 325 27.27 -10.76 -6.44
C GLY A 325 25.85 -10.51 -5.93
N ARG A 326 25.64 -9.90 -4.76
CA ARG A 326 24.29 -9.52 -4.33
C ARG A 326 23.68 -8.55 -5.34
N GLN A 327 22.43 -8.75 -5.71
CA GLN A 327 21.70 -7.90 -6.63
C GLN A 327 20.62 -7.14 -5.86
N ALA A 328 20.71 -5.80 -5.80
CA ALA A 328 19.66 -4.97 -5.22
C ALA A 328 18.30 -5.27 -5.90
N TRP A 329 17.21 -5.16 -5.14
CA TRP A 329 15.84 -5.51 -5.55
C TRP A 329 15.56 -7.00 -5.78
N LEU A 330 16.56 -7.80 -6.14
CA LEU A 330 16.40 -9.25 -6.41
C LEU A 330 16.88 -10.14 -5.24
N ASN A 331 17.82 -9.66 -4.44
CA ASN A 331 18.32 -10.35 -3.26
C ASN A 331 18.11 -9.47 -2.02
N GLN A 332 17.02 -9.76 -1.32
CA GLN A 332 16.59 -9.05 -0.12
C GLN A 332 16.95 -9.83 1.15
N PRO A 333 16.90 -9.19 2.33
CA PRO A 333 17.02 -9.90 3.60
C PRO A 333 16.05 -11.06 3.69
N ASP A 334 16.54 -12.18 4.21
CA ASP A 334 15.75 -13.38 4.42
C ASP A 334 15.47 -13.56 5.91
N CYS A 335 14.22 -13.90 6.24
CA CYS A 335 13.77 -14.16 7.59
C CYS A 335 14.60 -15.26 8.29
N SER A 336 15.10 -16.25 7.53
CA SER A 336 15.90 -17.37 8.05
C SER A 336 17.20 -16.94 8.71
N ASN A 337 17.71 -15.75 8.39
CA ASN A 337 18.90 -15.17 9.02
C ASN A 337 18.75 -15.03 10.55
N CYS A 338 17.52 -14.93 11.04
CA CYS A 338 17.20 -14.84 12.47
C CYS A 338 16.16 -15.89 12.92
N HIS A 339 15.18 -16.22 12.09
CA HIS A 339 13.98 -16.97 12.48
C HIS A 339 14.07 -18.48 12.28
N ARG A 340 15.20 -19.03 11.80
CA ARG A 340 15.42 -20.42 11.33
C ARG A 340 14.99 -20.64 9.87
N GLU A 341 15.60 -21.64 9.25
CA GLU A 341 15.43 -21.98 7.83
C GLU A 341 13.97 -22.24 7.42
N VAL A 342 13.17 -22.87 8.30
CA VAL A 342 11.75 -23.18 8.02
C VAL A 342 10.85 -21.95 7.88
N TYR A 343 11.34 -20.76 8.21
CA TYR A 343 10.62 -19.49 8.06
C TYR A 343 11.26 -18.58 7.00
N GLY A 344 12.22 -19.08 6.22
CA GLY A 344 12.83 -18.32 5.14
C GLY A 344 11.89 -18.07 3.98
N THR A 345 12.29 -17.21 3.04
CA THR A 345 11.49 -17.00 1.83
C THR A 345 11.50 -18.27 0.97
N ASN A 346 10.47 -18.45 0.15
CA ASN A 346 10.46 -19.60 -0.75
C ASN A 346 11.62 -19.48 -1.76
N MET A 347 12.15 -20.63 -2.21
CA MET A 347 13.29 -20.67 -3.12
C MET A 347 13.07 -19.80 -4.36
N GLY A 348 13.98 -18.85 -4.58
CA GLY A 348 13.95 -17.94 -5.73
C GLY A 348 12.86 -16.86 -5.67
N LYS A 349 12.18 -16.70 -4.55
CA LYS A 349 11.11 -15.72 -4.35
C LYS A 349 11.48 -14.68 -3.30
N LEU A 350 10.99 -13.46 -3.47
CA LEU A 350 11.03 -12.44 -2.43
C LEU A 350 9.94 -12.71 -1.38
N TYR A 351 10.05 -12.04 -0.23
CA TYR A 351 9.10 -12.19 0.87
C TYR A 351 7.64 -11.94 0.45
N HIS A 352 7.38 -10.91 -0.35
CA HIS A 352 6.02 -10.57 -0.83
C HIS A 352 5.48 -11.51 -1.92
N GLU A 353 6.30 -12.46 -2.39
CA GLU A 353 5.96 -13.48 -3.38
C GLU A 353 5.96 -14.88 -2.75
N SER A 354 6.37 -14.98 -1.49
CA SER A 354 6.48 -16.24 -0.77
C SER A 354 5.14 -16.63 -0.16
N TYR A 355 4.93 -17.93 -0.09
CA TYR A 355 3.76 -18.60 0.45
C TYR A 355 4.12 -19.40 1.69
N LEU A 356 3.11 -19.66 2.51
CA LEU A 356 3.17 -20.65 3.57
C LEU A 356 3.52 -22.03 2.99
N LEU A 357 4.55 -22.69 3.54
CA LEU A 357 4.99 -24.04 3.13
C LEU A 357 5.08 -25.04 4.29
N ASN A 358 4.92 -24.56 5.53
CA ASN A 358 5.09 -25.34 6.75
C ASN A 358 3.78 -25.38 7.57
N SER A 359 2.64 -25.41 6.89
CA SER A 359 1.34 -25.57 7.54
C SER A 359 1.22 -26.96 8.20
N PRO A 360 0.57 -27.07 9.38
CA PRO A 360 0.16 -28.36 9.94
C PRO A 360 -0.77 -29.15 9.02
N ASP A 361 -1.54 -28.45 8.18
CA ASP A 361 -2.36 -29.02 7.11
C ASP A 361 -1.70 -28.75 5.76
N GLU A 362 -1.21 -29.79 5.10
CA GLU A 362 -0.49 -29.68 3.82
C GLU A 362 -1.33 -29.05 2.72
N GLU A 363 -2.67 -29.13 2.79
CA GLU A 363 -3.57 -28.52 1.81
C GLU A 363 -3.51 -26.99 1.83
N MET A 364 -3.05 -26.38 2.93
CA MET A 364 -2.89 -24.91 3.03
C MET A 364 -1.59 -24.40 2.41
N ASN A 365 -0.63 -25.28 2.12
CA ASN A 365 0.66 -24.87 1.57
C ASN A 365 0.50 -24.31 0.16
N ASN A 366 1.32 -23.32 -0.19
CA ASN A 366 1.27 -22.60 -1.48
C ASN A 366 0.00 -21.76 -1.74
N ILE A 367 -0.84 -21.52 -0.71
CA ILE A 367 -2.07 -20.73 -0.86
C ILE A 367 -1.89 -19.32 -0.29
N ILE A 368 -1.51 -19.20 0.97
CA ILE A 368 -1.50 -17.90 1.68
C ILE A 368 -0.13 -17.24 1.53
N LEU A 369 -0.10 -16.00 1.05
CA LEU A 369 1.12 -15.20 0.98
C LEU A 369 1.65 -14.84 2.38
N CYS A 370 2.96 -14.75 2.54
CA CYS A 370 3.58 -14.27 3.78
C CYS A 370 3.02 -12.89 4.18
N ILE A 371 2.91 -11.97 3.23
CA ILE A 371 2.38 -10.62 3.45
C ILE A 371 0.90 -10.61 3.87
N SER A 372 0.12 -11.65 3.57
CA SER A 372 -1.29 -11.72 3.98
C SER A 372 -1.43 -11.99 5.48
N CYS A 373 -0.47 -12.69 6.09
CA CYS A 373 -0.46 -12.99 7.52
C CYS A 373 0.39 -12.02 8.35
N HIS A 374 1.48 -11.53 7.76
CA HIS A 374 2.51 -10.77 8.47
C HIS A 374 2.56 -9.28 8.09
N ASN A 375 1.85 -8.85 7.04
CA ASN A 375 1.99 -7.54 6.38
C ASN A 375 3.35 -7.36 5.65
N SER A 376 3.57 -6.20 5.04
CA SER A 376 4.76 -5.89 4.24
C SER A 376 6.08 -5.91 5.03
N ALA A 377 7.21 -6.18 4.36
CA ALA A 377 8.56 -6.39 4.93
C ALA A 377 9.19 -5.21 5.72
N HIS A 378 8.50 -4.08 5.84
CA HIS A 378 8.95 -2.94 6.66
C HIS A 378 7.86 -2.40 7.60
N ALA A 379 6.70 -3.05 7.59
CA ALA A 379 5.50 -2.67 8.31
C ALA A 379 4.83 -3.90 8.94
N GLU A 380 5.62 -4.93 9.24
CA GLU A 380 5.11 -6.19 9.77
C GLU A 380 4.34 -5.96 11.05
N TRP A 381 3.25 -6.70 11.23
CA TRP A 381 2.49 -6.60 12.47
C TRP A 381 3.26 -7.20 13.65
N VAL A 382 3.29 -6.55 14.81
CA VAL A 382 2.68 -5.24 15.13
C VAL A 382 3.55 -4.08 14.64
N SER A 383 2.91 -3.05 14.07
CA SER A 383 3.60 -1.82 13.63
C SER A 383 3.48 -0.70 14.66
N THR A 384 4.47 0.19 14.74
CA THR A 384 4.40 1.43 15.53
C THR A 384 3.41 2.44 14.93
N ASN A 385 3.11 2.34 13.64
CA ASN A 385 2.04 3.11 13.03
C ASN A 385 0.70 2.38 13.21
N SER A 386 -0.23 3.04 13.90
CA SER A 386 -1.55 2.49 14.21
C SER A 386 -2.39 2.17 12.96
N LEU A 387 -2.16 2.84 11.83
CA LEU A 387 -2.89 2.57 10.59
C LEU A 387 -2.57 1.20 10.02
N ASP A 388 -1.31 0.74 10.11
CA ASP A 388 -0.95 -0.60 9.61
C ASP A 388 -1.70 -1.68 10.40
N ASN A 389 -2.01 -1.42 11.66
CA ASN A 389 -2.65 -2.37 12.56
C ASN A 389 -4.18 -2.49 12.39
N LEU A 390 -4.80 -1.73 11.49
CA LEU A 390 -6.27 -1.72 11.34
C LEU A 390 -6.82 -3.07 10.86
N LEU A 391 -6.18 -3.69 9.85
CA LEU A 391 -6.58 -4.98 9.30
C LEU A 391 -6.61 -6.10 10.37
N PRO A 392 -5.53 -6.34 11.16
CA PRO A 392 -5.55 -7.38 12.19
C PRO A 392 -6.54 -7.05 13.31
N ILE A 393 -6.71 -5.78 13.68
CA ILE A 393 -7.72 -5.37 14.66
C ILE A 393 -9.13 -5.71 14.15
N ARG A 394 -9.43 -5.47 12.87
CA ARG A 394 -10.74 -5.78 12.30
C ARG A 394 -11.06 -7.28 12.35
N ILE A 395 -10.09 -8.13 12.03
CA ILE A 395 -10.32 -9.58 11.85
C ILE A 395 -10.06 -10.41 13.12
N MET A 396 -9.18 -9.96 14.02
CA MET A 396 -8.83 -10.65 15.27
C MET A 396 -9.28 -9.90 16.53
N GLY A 397 -9.55 -8.59 16.45
CA GLY A 397 -9.87 -7.73 17.59
C GLY A 397 -8.66 -7.10 18.29
N TYR A 398 -7.44 -7.38 17.81
CA TYR A 398 -6.19 -6.87 18.40
C TYR A 398 -5.07 -6.82 17.34
N PRO A 399 -4.05 -5.97 17.50
CA PRO A 399 -2.97 -5.83 16.54
C PRO A 399 -1.95 -6.97 16.74
N ASP A 400 -1.87 -7.90 15.79
CA ASP A 400 -0.90 -8.99 15.79
C ASP A 400 -0.77 -9.62 14.40
N PHE A 401 0.24 -10.44 14.19
CA PHE A 401 0.30 -11.30 13.01
C PHE A 401 -0.79 -12.38 13.07
N ILE A 402 -1.31 -12.79 11.90
CA ILE A 402 -2.33 -13.83 11.81
C ILE A 402 -1.67 -15.17 12.14
N ARG A 403 -1.97 -15.70 13.33
CA ARG A 403 -1.45 -16.98 13.82
C ARG A 403 -2.51 -17.94 14.35
N ARG A 404 -3.79 -17.66 14.12
CA ARG A 404 -4.92 -18.47 14.59
C ARG A 404 -5.76 -18.94 13.41
N CYS A 405 -5.92 -20.25 13.26
CA CYS A 405 -6.73 -20.85 12.19
C CYS A 405 -8.18 -20.34 12.22
N THR A 406 -8.70 -20.02 13.41
CA THR A 406 -10.06 -19.50 13.64
C THR A 406 -10.35 -18.16 12.97
N VAL A 407 -9.32 -17.44 12.49
CA VAL A 407 -9.53 -16.23 11.67
C VAL A 407 -10.26 -16.58 10.37
N CYS A 408 -9.93 -17.73 9.79
CA CYS A 408 -10.53 -18.21 8.54
C CYS A 408 -11.51 -19.37 8.80
N HIS A 409 -11.13 -20.36 9.61
CA HIS A 409 -11.91 -21.57 9.87
C HIS A 409 -12.85 -21.40 11.06
N ARG A 410 -14.06 -20.88 10.80
CA ARG A 410 -15.06 -20.59 11.83
C ARG A 410 -15.91 -21.83 12.12
N ALA A 411 -15.39 -22.76 12.90
CA ALA A 411 -16.17 -23.85 13.47
C ALA A 411 -17.21 -23.29 14.47
N GLY A 412 -18.50 -23.31 14.13
CA GLY A 412 -19.60 -23.22 15.10
C GLY A 412 -19.70 -21.96 15.98
N VAL A 413 -18.91 -20.90 15.78
CA VAL A 413 -19.03 -19.67 16.59
C VAL A 413 -20.14 -18.77 16.01
N LEU A 414 -21.38 -19.18 16.24
CA LEU A 414 -22.49 -18.23 16.38
C LEU A 414 -22.22 -17.38 17.62
N GLY A 415 -21.49 -16.28 17.47
CA GLY A 415 -21.44 -15.23 18.49
C GLY A 415 -20.05 -14.66 18.77
N ARG A 416 -19.81 -13.48 18.20
CA ARG A 416 -18.92 -12.41 18.69
C ARG A 416 -17.47 -12.82 19.02
N ALA A 417 -16.56 -12.39 18.15
CA ALA A 417 -15.25 -11.94 18.58
C ALA A 417 -15.45 -10.91 19.72
N HIS A 418 -15.29 -11.36 20.97
CA HIS A 418 -14.93 -10.62 22.19
C HIS A 418 -15.11 -11.55 23.40
N ALA A 419 -14.06 -12.29 23.77
CA ALA A 419 -13.76 -12.68 25.14
C ALA A 419 -12.32 -13.21 25.18
N TYR A 420 -11.37 -12.28 25.33
CA TYR A 420 -10.07 -12.60 25.90
C TYR A 420 -10.32 -13.16 27.31
N TYR A 421 -10.18 -14.46 27.50
CA TYR A 421 -9.66 -14.98 28.76
C TYR A 421 -8.16 -15.18 28.53
N ILE A 422 -7.39 -14.29 29.14
CA ILE A 422 -5.97 -14.50 29.42
C ILE A 422 -5.96 -15.61 30.47
N GLU A 423 -5.73 -16.85 30.05
CA GLU A 423 -5.15 -17.84 30.96
C GLU A 423 -3.63 -17.75 30.84
N GLU A 424 -3.05 -17.09 31.84
CA GLU A 424 -1.65 -17.24 32.21
C GLU A 424 -1.31 -18.73 32.28
N THR A 425 -0.44 -19.20 31.38
CA THR A 425 0.38 -20.38 31.66
C THR A 425 1.78 -20.18 31.09
N ARG A 426 2.66 -19.77 32.02
CA ARG A 426 4.10 -20.04 32.17
C ARG A 426 4.94 -20.38 30.94
#